data_AF-U5S1D3-F1
#
_entry.id   AF-U5S1D3-F1
#
_cell.length_a   1.000
_cell.length_b   1.000
_cell.length_c   1.000
_cell.angle_alpha   90.00
_cell.angle_beta   90.00
_cell.angle_gamma   90.00
#
_symmetry.space_group_name_H-M   'P 1'
#
loop_
_entity.id
_entity.type
_entity.pdbx_description
1 polymer ?
#
loop_
_entity_poly.entity_id
_entity_poly.type
_entity_poly.pdbx_seq_one_letter_code
_entity_poly.pdbx_strand_id
1 'polypeptide(L)' 'TPPIDAGMWRFCQTCTKCADECPAQCISFEHEPTWDVPKIYGKEDTTHIPGRKQFWTDGIACWSYKATIGG' A
#
# COMPACT_ATOMS: atom_id res chain seq x y z
N THR A 1 -16.88 15.11 -14.86
CA THR A 1 -15.72 15.97 -14.52
C THR A 1 -14.45 15.28 -14.98
N PRO A 2 -13.47 15.97 -15.59
CA PRO A 2 -12.19 15.37 -15.93
C PRO A 2 -11.40 14.92 -14.69
N PRO A 3 -10.52 13.90 -14.80
CA PRO A 3 -9.56 13.57 -13.74
C PRO A 3 -8.60 14.72 -13.45
N ILE A 4 -8.06 14.77 -12.23
CA ILE A 4 -7.06 15.75 -11.81
C ILE A 4 -5.70 15.10 -11.64
N ASP A 5 -4.66 15.80 -12.08
CA ASP A 5 -3.27 15.54 -11.71
C ASP A 5 -2.69 16.79 -11.05
N ALA A 6 -2.44 16.70 -9.75
CA ALA A 6 -1.83 17.76 -8.94
C ALA A 6 -0.42 17.37 -8.45
N GLY A 7 0.23 16.37 -9.07
CA GLY A 7 1.55 15.91 -8.68
C GLY A 7 1.58 15.00 -7.44
N MET A 8 0.41 14.54 -6.97
CA MET A 8 0.29 13.61 -5.83
C MET A 8 1.12 12.34 -6.05
N TRP A 9 1.15 11.84 -7.28
CA TRP A 9 1.95 10.66 -7.65
C TRP A 9 3.44 10.88 -7.41
N ARG A 10 3.99 11.98 -7.93
CA ARG A 10 5.40 12.36 -7.76
C ARG A 10 5.75 12.63 -6.30
N PHE A 11 4.83 13.22 -5.53
CA PHE A 11 5.03 13.48 -4.12
C PHE A 11 5.19 12.17 -3.33
N CYS A 12 4.29 11.21 -3.54
CA CYS A 12 4.32 9.92 -2.85
C CYS A 12 5.60 9.12 -3.13
N GLN A 13 6.18 9.24 -4.33
CA GLN A 13 7.45 8.60 -4.69
C GLN A 13 8.65 9.08 -3.88
N THR A 14 8.54 10.15 -3.09
CA THR A 14 9.66 10.68 -2.28
C THR A 14 9.33 10.84 -0.80
N CYS A 15 8.06 11.02 -0.45
CA CYS A 15 7.68 11.37 0.91
C CYS A 15 7.72 10.19 1.90
N THR A 16 7.14 9.05 1.53
CA THR A 16 7.01 7.80 2.34
C THR A 16 6.52 7.93 3.80
N LYS A 17 6.14 9.13 4.26
CA LYS A 17 5.76 9.39 5.67
C LYS A 17 4.65 8.48 6.19
N CYS A 18 3.68 8.12 5.35
CA CYS A 18 2.63 7.18 5.75
C CYS A 18 3.18 5.77 6.01
N ALA A 19 4.21 5.33 5.29
CA ALA A 19 4.88 4.06 5.54
C ALA A 19 5.70 4.12 6.83
N ASP A 20 6.45 5.20 7.04
CA ASP A 20 7.26 5.40 8.25
C ASP A 20 6.41 5.34 9.53
N GLU A 21 5.27 6.03 9.53
CA GLU A 21 4.39 6.14 10.71
C GLU A 21 3.42 4.96 10.86
N CYS A 22 3.35 4.04 9.90
CA CYS A 22 2.41 2.94 9.97
C CYS A 22 2.78 1.97 11.10
N PRO A 23 1.97 1.81 12.16
CA PRO A 23 2.34 0.91 13.26
C PRO A 23 2.36 -0.56 12.86
N ALA A 24 1.59 -0.93 11.82
CA ALA A 24 1.55 -2.28 11.27
C ALA A 24 2.62 -2.52 10.20
N GLN A 25 3.37 -1.47 9.80
CA GLN A 25 4.40 -1.52 8.76
C GLN A 25 3.91 -2.20 7.46
N CYS A 26 2.66 -1.92 7.09
CA CYS A 26 1.95 -2.59 6.00
C CYS A 26 1.85 -1.74 4.72
N ILE A 27 2.49 -0.57 4.68
CA ILE A 27 2.51 0.32 3.52
C ILE A 27 3.90 0.22 2.88
N SER A 28 3.95 0.22 1.54
CA SER A 28 5.20 0.13 0.80
C SER A 28 6.14 1.30 1.11
N PHE A 29 7.42 0.98 1.32
CA PHE A 29 8.54 1.92 1.42
C PHE A 29 9.19 2.20 0.05
N GLU A 30 8.75 1.51 -1.00
CA GLU A 30 9.31 1.67 -2.33
C GLU A 30 9.00 3.05 -2.91
N HIS A 31 9.97 3.63 -3.58
CA HIS A 31 9.83 4.92 -4.26
C HIS A 31 9.18 4.78 -5.65
N GLU A 32 9.06 3.56 -6.16
CA GLU A 32 8.41 3.27 -7.43
C GLU A 32 7.29 2.23 -7.25
N PRO A 33 6.11 2.46 -7.83
CA PRO A 33 5.02 1.51 -7.78
C PRO A 33 5.24 0.40 -8.81
N THR A 34 4.59 -0.74 -8.61
CA THR A 34 4.73 -1.91 -9.46
C THR A 34 3.37 -2.44 -9.92
N TRP A 35 3.38 -3.24 -10.99
CA TRP A 35 2.24 -4.02 -11.45
C TRP A 35 2.13 -5.37 -10.73
N ASP A 36 3.24 -5.83 -10.16
CA ASP A 36 3.36 -7.14 -9.53
C ASP A 36 2.83 -7.09 -8.10
N VAL A 37 1.79 -7.86 -7.83
CA VAL A 37 1.19 -7.95 -6.49
C VAL A 37 2.13 -8.77 -5.59
N PRO A 38 2.61 -8.24 -4.44
CA PRO A 38 3.46 -8.98 -3.52
C PRO A 38 2.71 -10.16 -2.90
N LYS A 39 3.44 -11.22 -2.56
CA LYS A 39 2.88 -12.33 -1.80
C LYS A 39 2.73 -11.93 -0.33
N ILE A 40 1.61 -12.30 0.29
CA ILE A 40 1.39 -12.11 1.73
C ILE A 40 1.64 -13.44 2.45
N TYR A 41 2.57 -13.46 3.41
CA TYR A 41 3.02 -14.67 4.11
C TYR A 41 3.39 -15.84 3.18
N GLY A 42 4.00 -15.53 2.02
CA GLY A 42 4.40 -16.51 1.01
C GLY A 42 3.26 -17.08 0.17
N LYS A 43 2.01 -16.63 0.39
CA LYS A 43 0.84 -17.03 -0.39
C LYS A 43 0.45 -15.92 -1.38
N GLU A 44 -0.23 -16.32 -2.44
CA GLU A 44 -0.82 -15.36 -3.38
C GLU A 44 -1.77 -14.42 -2.64
N ASP A 45 -1.64 -13.13 -2.93
CA ASP A 45 -2.48 -12.09 -2.34
C ASP A 45 -3.88 -12.16 -2.95
N THR A 46 -4.88 -12.36 -2.09
CA THR A 46 -6.30 -12.41 -2.45
C THR A 46 -7.05 -11.12 -2.08
N THR A 47 -6.37 -10.16 -1.47
CA THR A 47 -6.93 -8.89 -1.01
C THR A 47 -6.88 -7.81 -2.09
N HIS A 48 -5.99 -7.96 -3.08
CA HIS A 48 -5.82 -7.03 -4.19
C HIS A 48 -6.33 -7.57 -5.52
N ILE A 49 -6.79 -6.66 -6.39
CA ILE A 49 -7.09 -6.97 -7.79
C ILE A 49 -5.84 -6.66 -8.61
N PRO A 50 -5.27 -7.65 -9.34
CA PRO A 50 -4.07 -7.43 -10.16
C PRO A 50 -4.38 -6.57 -11.40
N GLY A 51 -3.33 -6.15 -12.11
CA GLY A 51 -3.45 -5.42 -13.39
C GLY A 51 -3.50 -3.89 -13.25
N ARG A 52 -3.04 -3.34 -12.12
CA ARG A 52 -2.95 -1.90 -11.88
C ARG A 52 -1.57 -1.56 -11.32
N LYS A 53 -0.95 -0.47 -11.77
CA LYS A 53 0.30 0.02 -11.20
C LYS A 53 -0.02 0.78 -9.92
N GLN A 54 0.42 0.29 -8.77
CA GLN A 54 0.20 0.95 -7.49
C GLN A 54 1.29 0.61 -6.46
N PHE A 55 1.29 1.36 -5.37
CA PHE A 55 1.98 0.97 -4.15
C PHE A 55 1.09 -0.04 -3.43
N TRP A 56 1.50 -1.31 -3.44
CA TRP A 56 0.75 -2.38 -2.79
C TRP A 56 0.92 -2.29 -1.27
N THR A 57 -0.14 -2.63 -0.54
CA THR A 57 -0.15 -2.64 0.92
C THR A 57 -0.45 -4.04 1.42
N ASP A 58 0.06 -4.44 2.58
CA ASP A 58 -0.38 -5.68 3.22
C ASP A 58 -1.72 -5.45 3.94
N GLY A 59 -2.81 -5.78 3.24
CA GLY A 59 -4.17 -5.63 3.76
C GLY A 59 -4.45 -6.51 4.98
N ILE A 60 -3.79 -7.68 5.08
CA ILE A 60 -3.98 -8.62 6.19
C ILE A 60 -3.30 -8.07 7.45
N ALA A 61 -2.07 -7.59 7.32
CA ALA A 61 -1.35 -6.96 8.43
C ALA A 61 -2.09 -5.72 8.96
N CYS A 62 -2.58 -4.86 8.05
CA CYS A 62 -3.38 -3.70 8.41
C CYS A 62 -4.62 -4.07 9.21
N TRP A 63 -5.43 -5.01 8.71
CA TRP A 63 -6.67 -5.41 9.36
C TRP A 63 -6.43 -6.14 10.68
N SER A 64 -5.40 -6.99 10.74
CA SER A 64 -5.00 -7.70 11.96
C SER A 64 -4.58 -6.72 13.05
N TYR A 65 -3.79 -5.70 12.71
CA TYR A 65 -3.42 -4.66 13.66
C TYR A 65 -4.64 -3.86 14.12
N LYS A 66 -5.54 -3.46 13.21
CA LYS A 66 -6.78 -2.78 13.60
C LYS A 66 -7.60 -3.58 14.62
N ALA A 67 -7.66 -4.91 14.45
CA ALA A 67 -8.37 -5.79 15.38
C ALA A 67 -7.75 -5.82 16.79
N THR A 68 -6.44 -5.58 16.93
CA THR A 68 -5.78 -5.53 18.25
C THR A 68 -6.05 -4.23 19.01
N ILE A 69 -6.35 -3.13 18.29
CA ILE A 69 -6.58 -1.80 18.87
C ILE A 69 -8.05 -1.40 18.94
N GLY A 70 -8.99 -2.32 18.70
CA GLY A 70 -10.41 -2.10 18.93
C GLY A 70 -11.27 -1.76 17.70
N GLY A 71 -10.74 -1.94 16.49
CA GLY A 71 -11.52 -2.15 15.25
C GLY A 71 -12.41 -1.02 14.77
#